data_AF-A0A2E9X8M9-F1
#
_entry.id   AF-A0A2E9X8M9-F1
#
_cell.length_a   1.000
_cell.length_b   1.000
_cell.length_c   1.000
_cell.angle_alpha   90.00
_cell.angle_beta   90.00
_cell.angle_gamma   90.00
#
_symmetry.space_group_name_H-M   'P 1'
#
loop_
_entity.id
_entity.type
_entity.pdbx_description
1 polymer ?
#
loop_
_entity_poly.entity_id
_entity_poly.type
_entity_poly.pdbx_seq_one_letter_code
_entity_poly.pdbx_strand_id
1 'polypeptide(L)' 'MQDLFTALALILVIEGTLYTLFPNGMKRLITVALDIPIVTLRWAGLVSVVVGVVLVWLLRG' A
#
# COMPACT_ATOMS: atom_id res chain seq x y z
N MET A 1 19.63 8.08 0.02
CA MET A 1 18.92 8.43 1.29
C MET A 1 17.70 9.30 1.05
N GLN A 2 17.77 10.37 0.24
CA GLN A 2 16.60 11.21 -0.06
C GLN A 2 15.41 10.43 -0.62
N ASP A 3 15.66 9.48 -1.52
CA ASP A 3 14.61 8.64 -2.11
C ASP A 3 13.73 7.88 -1.10
N LEU A 4 14.33 7.39 -0.01
CA LEU A 4 13.58 6.69 1.04
C LEU A 4 12.64 7.66 1.75
N PHE A 5 13.14 8.84 2.12
CA PHE A 5 12.32 9.87 2.76
C PHE A 5 11.23 10.39 1.81
N THR A 6 11.53 10.53 0.52
CA THR A 6 10.55 10.90 -0.50
C THR A 6 9.46 9.83 -0.62
N ALA A 7 9.82 8.55 -0.69
CA ALA A 7 8.84 7.46 -0.73
C ALA A 7 7.96 7.43 0.53
N LEU A 8 8.55 7.66 1.71
CA LEU A 8 7.82 7.76 2.97
C LEU A 8 6.88 8.99 3.03
N ALA A 9 7.30 10.13 2.48
CA ALA A 9 6.43 11.29 2.38
C ALA A 9 5.25 11.01 1.42
N LEU A 10 5.51 10.38 0.28
CA LEU A 10 4.48 10.07 -0.71
C LEU A 10 3.44 9.07 -0.18
N ILE A 11 3.86 8.02 0.54
CA ILE A 11 2.89 7.07 1.13
C ILE A 11 1.97 7.77 2.14
N LEU A 12 2.48 8.70 2.95
CA LEU A 12 1.67 9.48 3.88
C LEU A 12 0.70 10.42 3.17
N VAL A 13 1.15 11.08 2.10
CA VAL A 13 0.28 11.95 1.28
C VAL A 13 -0.84 11.13 0.64
N ILE A 14 -0.53 9.96 0.07
CA ILE A 14 -1.51 9.09 -0.56
C ILE A 14 -2.51 8.56 0.46
N GLU A 15 -2.04 7.97 1.57
CA GLU A 15 -2.91 7.47 2.64
C GLU A 15 -3.80 8.59 3.20
N GLY A 16 -3.23 9.74 3.57
CA GLY A 16 -3.97 10.87 4.12
C GLY A 16 -5.04 11.37 3.15
N THR A 17 -4.71 11.48 1.86
CA THR A 17 -5.67 11.90 0.83
C THR A 17 -6.84 10.92 0.71
N LEU A 18 -6.57 9.61 0.74
CA LEU A 18 -7.62 8.59 0.71
C LEU A 18 -8.53 8.66 1.94
N TYR A 19 -7.98 8.87 3.13
CA TYR A 19 -8.77 9.02 4.35
C TYR A 19 -9.60 10.31 4.36
N THR A 20 -9.08 11.41 3.81
CA THR A 20 -9.81 12.69 3.76
C THR A 20 -10.92 12.67 2.70
N LEU A 21 -10.65 12.17 1.50
CA LEU A 21 -11.61 12.17 0.40
C LEU A 21 -12.62 11.01 0.47
N PHE A 22 -12.18 9.83 0.92
CA PHE A 22 -12.98 8.60 0.90
C PHE A 22 -12.96 7.84 2.24
N PRO A 23 -13.32 8.48 3.37
CA PRO A 23 -13.22 7.87 4.70
C PRO A 23 -14.06 6.60 4.84
N ASN A 24 -15.27 6.57 4.26
CA ASN A 24 -16.14 5.40 4.29
C ASN A 24 -15.60 4.24 3.44
N GLY A 25 -14.94 4.55 2.31
CA GLY A 25 -14.28 3.56 1.48
C GLY A 25 -13.14 2.87 2.24
N MET A 26 -12.29 3.67 2.90
CA MET A 26 -11.19 3.14 3.72
C MET A 26 -11.69 2.27 4.89
N LYS A 27 -12.73 2.73 5.60
CA LYS A 27 -13.36 1.90 6.66
C LYS A 27 -13.85 0.57 6.11
N ARG A 28 -14.53 0.55 4.97
CA ARG A 28 -15.01 -0.67 4.32
C ARG A 28 -13.86 -1.60 3.90
N LEU A 29 -12.76 -1.05 3.38
CA LEU A 29 -11.58 -1.85 3.01
C LEU A 29 -11.01 -2.57 4.23
N ILE A 30 -10.89 -1.87 5.36
CA ILE A 30 -10.41 -2.47 6.61
C ILE A 30 -11.37 -3.56 7.08
N THR A 31 -12.69 -3.32 7.08
CA THR A 31 -13.65 -4.36 7.52
C THR A 31 -13.57 -5.61 6.64
N VAL A 32 -13.44 -5.45 5.32
CA VAL A 32 -13.26 -6.59 4.41
C VAL A 32 -11.94 -7.32 4.71
N ALA A 33 -10.87 -6.59 4.99
CA ALA A 33 -9.57 -7.18 5.31
C ALA A 33 -9.60 -8.03 6.60
N LEU A 34 -10.45 -7.70 7.58
CA LEU A 34 -10.62 -8.47 8.81
C LEU A 34 -11.26 -9.84 8.56
N ASP A 35 -12.10 -9.96 7.53
CA ASP A 35 -12.76 -11.22 7.16
C ASP A 35 -11.87 -12.13 6.28
N ILE A 36 -10.77 -11.60 5.75
CA ILE A 36 -9.85 -12.37 4.90
C ILE A 36 -8.94 -13.25 5.79
N PRO A 37 -8.82 -14.56 5.48
CA PRO A 37 -7.88 -15.43 6.18
C PRO A 37 -6.45 -14.88 6.15
N ILE A 38 -5.75 -14.93 7.28
CA ILE A 38 -4.39 -14.38 7.43
C ILE A 38 -3.42 -14.91 6.37
N VAL A 39 -3.56 -16.19 5.96
CA VAL A 39 -2.73 -16.80 4.91
C VAL A 39 -2.92 -16.08 3.56
N THR A 40 -4.15 -15.75 3.20
CA THR A 40 -4.47 -15.02 1.96
C THR A 40 -3.94 -13.60 2.03
N LEU A 41 -4.06 -12.93 3.18
CA LEU A 41 -3.52 -11.58 3.38
C LEU A 41 -1.98 -11.56 3.25
N ARG A 42 -1.29 -12.59 3.76
CA ARG A 42 0.16 -12.75 3.60
C ARG A 42 0.56 -12.94 2.15
N TRP A 43 -0.16 -13.76 1.39
CA TRP A 43 0.11 -13.96 -0.03
C TRP A 43 -0.13 -12.69 -0.85
N ALA A 44 -1.24 -11.97 -0.59
CA ALA A 44 -1.52 -10.69 -1.23
C ALA A 44 -0.40 -9.66 -0.93
N GLY A 45 0.07 -9.60 0.32
CA GLY A 45 1.20 -8.77 0.72
C GLY A 45 2.51 -9.16 0.05
N LEU A 46 2.80 -10.46 -0.08
CA LEU A 46 4.00 -10.92 -0.79
C LEU A 46 3.96 -10.52 -2.27
N VAL A 47 2.81 -10.71 -2.94
CA VAL A 47 2.65 -10.31 -4.34
C VAL A 47 2.82 -8.79 -4.49
N SER A 48 2.23 -7.98 -3.61
CA SER A 48 2.39 -6.53 -3.68
C SER A 48 3.84 -6.08 -3.47
N VAL A 49 4.58 -6.72 -2.56
CA VAL A 49 6.02 -6.47 -2.36
C VAL A 49 6.81 -6.81 -3.63
N VAL A 50 6.59 -7.99 -4.21
CA VAL A 50 7.30 -8.41 -5.44
C VAL A 50 7.02 -7.45 -6.59
N VAL A 51 5.77 -7.08 -6.81
CA VAL A 51 5.38 -6.11 -7.84
C VAL A 51 6.03 -4.76 -7.58
N GLY A 52 6.01 -4.27 -6.34
CA GLY A 52 6.65 -3.01 -5.96
C GLY A 52 8.15 -2.99 -6.27
N VAL A 53 8.87 -4.07 -5.93
CA VAL A 53 10.30 -4.20 -6.22
C VAL A 53 10.56 -4.21 -7.73
N VAL A 54 9.77 -4.97 -8.51
CA VAL A 54 9.91 -5.01 -9.98
C VAL A 54 9.66 -3.63 -10.59
N LEU A 55 8.63 -2.91 -10.14
CA LEU A 55 8.34 -1.55 -10.64
C LEU A 55 9.47 -0.57 -10.30
N VAL A 56 9.99 -0.60 -9.07
CA VAL A 56 11.13 0.24 -8.69
C VAL A 56 12.35 -0.08 -9.54
N TRP A 57 12.61 -1.36 -9.81
CA TRP A 57 13.71 -1.79 -10.67
C TRP A 57 13.52 -1.35 -12.13
N LEU A 58 12.31 -1.42 -12.69
CA LEU A 58 12.05 -0.98 -14.07
C LEU A 58 12.09 0.55 -14.24
N LEU A 59 11.69 1.31 -13.20
CA LEU A 59 11.65 2.77 -13.26
C LEU A 59 13.01 3.41 -12.93
N ARG A 60 13.89 2.70 -12.22
CA ARG A 60 15.22 3.20 -11.80
C ARG A 60 16.40 2.45 -12.42
N GLY A 61 16.16 1.30 -13.04
CA GLY A 61 17.14 0.54 -13.82
C GLY A 61 17.30 1.11 -15.22
#